data_AF-A0A424YL20-F1
#
_entry.id   AF-A0A424YL20-F1
#
_cell.length_a   1.000
_cell.length_b   1.000
_cell.length_c   1.000
_cell.angle_alpha   90.00
_cell.angle_beta   90.00
_cell.angle_gamma   90.00
#
_symmetry.space_group_name_H-M   'P 1'
#
loop_
_entity.id
_entity.type
_entity.pdbx_description
1 polymer ?
#
loop_
_entity_poly.entity_id
_entity_poly.type
_entity_poly.pdbx_seq_one_letter_code
_entity_poly.pdbx_strand_id
1 'polypeptide(L)'
;MRTRHFLLIALLLTLALVVAGCAETPVEELIPTPAPVETPVEPDEAPAELQLTPGPLGQMPAGKAISVSAVKDPIKNEIRVQFDGGEGMTFVTRIDVTMYASDGRIEEQSIERPLARGKSITFTGTRGVDRIKATAYYMTGEVVVVYDRIHVREL
;
A
#
# COMPACT_ATOMS: atom_id res chain seq x y z
N MET A 1 -8.31 -51.00 -52.71
CA MET A 1 -8.42 -49.69 -52.02
C MET A 1 -8.49 -49.80 -50.49
N ARG A 2 -9.18 -50.78 -49.90
CA ARG A 2 -9.23 -51.02 -48.44
C ARG A 2 -7.86 -51.29 -47.76
N THR A 3 -6.97 -52.03 -48.40
CA THR A 3 -5.63 -52.38 -47.87
C THR A 3 -4.67 -51.18 -47.77
N ARG A 4 -4.82 -50.16 -48.63
CA ARG A 4 -4.00 -48.93 -48.57
C ARG A 4 -4.40 -48.00 -47.42
N HIS A 5 -5.67 -48.01 -47.02
CA HIS A 5 -6.15 -47.24 -45.86
C HIS A 5 -5.75 -47.88 -44.52
N PHE A 6 -5.73 -49.21 -44.44
CA PHE A 6 -5.19 -49.92 -43.26
C PHE A 6 -3.68 -49.66 -43.06
N LEU A 7 -2.91 -49.60 -44.14
CA LEU A 7 -1.48 -49.26 -44.07
C LEU A 7 -1.22 -47.81 -43.61
N LEU A 8 -2.04 -46.84 -44.05
CA LEU A 8 -1.91 -45.44 -43.63
C LEU A 8 -2.30 -45.22 -42.16
N ILE A 9 -3.34 -45.90 -41.67
CA ILE A 9 -3.78 -45.82 -40.26
C ILE A 9 -2.77 -46.49 -39.33
N ALA A 10 -2.19 -47.63 -39.75
CA ALA A 10 -1.12 -48.29 -38.99
C ALA A 10 0.14 -47.41 -38.89
N LEU A 11 0.52 -46.74 -39.98
CA LEU A 11 1.69 -45.83 -40.00
C LEU A 11 1.49 -44.59 -39.10
N LEU A 12 0.28 -44.04 -39.06
CA LEU A 12 -0.08 -42.89 -38.22
C LEU A 12 -0.11 -43.24 -36.72
N LEU A 13 -0.57 -44.45 -36.37
CA LEU A 13 -0.56 -44.95 -34.99
C LEU A 13 0.86 -45.26 -34.49
N THR A 14 1.76 -45.74 -35.35
CA THR A 14 3.16 -46.00 -34.98
C THR A 14 3.97 -44.73 -34.74
N LEU A 15 3.62 -43.61 -35.38
CA LEU A 15 4.30 -42.32 -35.17
C LEU A 15 3.95 -41.68 -33.81
N ALA A 16 2.76 -41.95 -33.27
CA ALA A 16 2.29 -41.38 -32.01
C ALA A 16 2.93 -42.00 -30.75
N LEU A 17 3.61 -43.15 -30.86
CA LEU A 17 4.13 -43.90 -29.70
C LEU A 17 5.63 -43.64 -29.36
N VAL A 18 6.33 -42.77 -30.09
CA VAL A 18 7.81 -42.63 -29.96
C VAL A 18 8.26 -41.55 -28.95
N VAL A 19 7.37 -41.02 -28.10
CA VAL A 19 7.77 -40.00 -27.09
C VAL A 19 7.93 -40.57 -25.66
N ALA A 20 7.88 -41.89 -25.50
CA ALA A 20 8.13 -42.53 -24.20
C ALA A 20 9.54 -43.13 -24.14
N GLY A 21 10.47 -42.43 -23.47
CA GLY A 21 11.60 -43.06 -22.80
C GLY A 21 12.98 -42.54 -23.18
N CYS A 22 13.58 -41.77 -22.27
CA CYS A 22 14.92 -42.03 -21.74
C CYS A 22 15.01 -41.41 -20.35
N ALA A 23 15.02 -42.26 -19.33
CA ALA A 23 15.50 -41.91 -18.01
C ALA A 23 16.98 -42.30 -17.94
N GLU A 24 17.83 -41.45 -17.36
CA GLU A 24 19.10 -41.79 -16.70
C GLU A 24 19.71 -40.50 -16.07
N THR A 25 19.86 -40.50 -14.74
CA THR A 25 20.59 -39.54 -13.84
C THR A 25 22.12 -39.84 -13.87
N PRO A 26 23.08 -39.09 -13.26
CA PRO A 26 23.05 -37.99 -12.25
C PRO A 26 24.06 -36.80 -12.52
N VAL A 27 24.02 -35.74 -11.69
CA VAL A 27 25.15 -35.05 -11.00
C VAL A 27 24.63 -33.75 -10.35
N GLU A 28 24.96 -33.61 -9.08
CA GLU A 28 24.72 -32.49 -8.18
C GLU A 28 25.52 -31.25 -8.63
N GLU A 29 24.86 -30.14 -8.95
CA GLU A 29 25.49 -28.82 -8.93
C GLU A 29 24.47 -27.77 -8.46
N LEU A 30 24.84 -27.09 -7.37
CA LEU A 30 24.04 -26.12 -6.64
C LEU A 30 23.82 -24.86 -7.50
N ILE A 31 22.61 -24.67 -8.02
CA ILE A 31 22.21 -23.41 -8.65
C ILE A 31 21.27 -22.67 -7.67
N PRO A 32 21.59 -21.44 -7.23
CA PRO A 32 20.74 -20.70 -6.31
C PRO A 32 19.40 -20.38 -6.98
N THR A 33 18.32 -20.79 -6.30
CA THR A 33 16.94 -20.37 -6.58
C THR A 33 16.88 -18.85 -6.80
N PRO A 34 16.30 -18.34 -7.91
CA PRO A 34 15.90 -16.95 -7.95
C PRO A 34 14.84 -16.76 -6.86
N ALA A 35 15.15 -15.89 -5.90
CA ALA A 35 14.24 -15.50 -4.83
C ALA A 35 12.85 -15.16 -5.40
N PRO A 36 11.76 -15.48 -4.70
CA PRO A 36 10.44 -15.08 -5.14
C PRO A 36 10.44 -13.56 -5.30
N VAL A 37 10.04 -13.10 -6.49
CA VAL A 37 9.72 -11.69 -6.72
C VAL A 37 8.62 -11.36 -5.74
N GLU A 38 8.94 -10.50 -4.77
CA GLU A 38 7.97 -9.95 -3.84
C GLU A 38 6.92 -9.20 -4.66
N THR A 39 5.76 -9.82 -4.83
CA THR A 39 4.53 -9.13 -5.15
C THR A 39 4.38 -8.00 -4.13
N PRO A 40 4.20 -6.73 -4.54
CA PRO A 40 3.87 -5.67 -3.61
C PRO A 40 2.64 -6.10 -2.82
N VAL A 41 2.84 -6.34 -1.53
CA VAL A 41 1.76 -6.58 -0.59
C VAL A 41 1.07 -5.23 -0.45
N GLU A 42 -0.05 -5.07 -1.15
CA GLU A 42 -1.01 -4.02 -0.83
C GLU A 42 -1.33 -4.20 0.67
N PRO A 43 -1.15 -3.16 1.51
CA PRO A 43 -1.53 -3.27 2.91
C PRO A 43 -3.00 -3.65 2.97
N ASP A 44 -3.29 -4.87 3.43
CA ASP A 44 -4.63 -5.29 3.80
C ASP A 44 -5.01 -4.40 4.99
N GLU A 45 -5.69 -3.29 4.72
CA GLU A 45 -6.20 -2.39 5.74
C GLU A 45 -7.33 -3.13 6.47
N ALA A 46 -6.95 -3.80 7.57
CA ALA A 46 -7.90 -4.21 8.58
C ALA A 46 -8.79 -3.01 8.94
N PRO A 47 -10.11 -3.20 9.16
CA PRO A 47 -11.02 -2.11 9.51
C PRO A 47 -10.43 -1.27 10.64
N ALA A 48 -10.33 0.04 10.41
CA ALA A 48 -9.77 0.95 11.40
C ALA A 48 -10.53 0.82 12.71
N GLU A 49 -9.91 0.24 13.74
CA GLU A 49 -10.48 0.19 15.08
C GLU A 49 -10.41 1.58 15.71
N LEU A 50 -11.45 1.98 16.45
CA LEU A 50 -11.48 3.27 17.14
C LEU A 50 -10.42 3.28 18.26
N GLN A 51 -9.30 3.96 18.01
CA GLN A 51 -8.22 4.11 18.98
C GLN A 51 -7.73 5.56 19.04
N LEU A 52 -7.93 6.22 20.18
CA LEU A 52 -7.50 7.62 20.38
C LEU A 52 -6.03 7.75 20.81
N THR A 53 -5.32 6.64 20.99
CA THR A 53 -3.89 6.64 21.34
C THR A 53 -3.04 6.64 20.07
N PRO A 54 -2.14 7.62 19.87
CA PRO A 54 -1.24 7.63 18.72
C PRO A 54 -0.32 6.42 18.68
N GLY A 55 -0.06 5.93 17.47
CA GLY A 55 0.92 4.89 17.21
C GLY A 55 2.32 5.45 16.92
N PRO A 56 3.31 4.57 16.69
CA PRO A 56 4.62 5.00 16.23
C PRO A 56 4.55 5.58 14.81
N LEU A 57 5.42 6.55 14.53
CA LEU A 57 5.63 7.03 13.17
C LEU A 57 6.49 6.04 12.38
N GLY A 58 6.28 5.99 11.07
CA GLY A 58 7.09 5.18 10.17
C GLY A 58 8.47 5.82 9.92
N GLN A 59 9.43 4.99 9.52
CA GLN A 59 10.74 5.49 9.09
C GLN A 59 10.62 6.14 7.71
N MET A 60 11.10 7.38 7.60
CA MET A 60 11.09 8.09 6.32
C MET A 60 12.07 7.45 5.33
N PRO A 61 11.68 7.29 4.04
CA PRO A 61 12.62 6.81 3.04
C PRO A 61 13.77 7.82 2.85
N ALA A 62 14.98 7.32 2.62
CA ALA A 62 16.17 8.16 2.50
C ALA A 62 16.01 9.19 1.37
N GLY A 63 16.26 10.47 1.69
CA GLY A 63 16.14 11.59 0.76
C GLY A 63 14.70 11.92 0.34
N LYS A 64 13.69 11.35 1.01
CA LYS A 64 12.26 11.55 0.68
C LYS A 64 11.45 12.01 1.89
N ALA A 65 12.07 12.75 2.80
CA ALA A 65 11.35 13.27 3.97
C ALA A 65 10.26 14.26 3.56
N ILE A 66 9.10 14.17 4.23
CA ILE A 66 7.99 15.10 4.13
C ILE A 66 7.46 15.48 5.51
N SER A 67 6.66 16.54 5.58
CA SER A 67 6.02 17.01 6.81
C SER A 67 4.52 17.27 6.60
N VAL A 68 3.76 16.94 7.63
CA VAL A 68 2.33 17.21 7.77
C VAL A 68 2.10 17.84 9.15
N SER A 69 1.20 18.80 9.21
CA SER A 69 0.75 19.40 10.46
C SER A 69 -0.77 19.35 10.56
N ALA A 70 -1.28 19.37 11.79
CA ALA A 70 -2.71 19.44 12.05
C ALA A 70 -2.97 20.45 13.18
N VAL A 71 -4.02 21.25 13.02
CA VAL A 71 -4.41 22.29 13.99
C VAL A 71 -5.92 22.21 14.20
N LYS A 72 -6.32 22.18 15.48
CA LYS A 72 -7.74 22.18 15.88
C LYS A 72 -8.18 23.59 16.25
N ASP A 73 -9.23 24.07 15.61
CA ASP A 73 -9.92 25.30 15.98
C ASP A 73 -10.76 25.04 17.24
N PRO A 74 -10.51 25.75 18.37
CA PRO A 74 -11.20 25.47 19.63
C PRO A 74 -12.66 25.95 19.67
N ILE A 75 -13.06 26.82 18.75
CA ILE A 75 -14.41 27.40 18.67
C ILE A 75 -15.28 26.51 17.78
N LYS A 76 -14.80 26.23 16.56
CA LYS A 76 -15.54 25.44 15.56
C LYS A 76 -15.40 23.93 15.75
N ASN A 77 -14.35 23.48 16.45
CA ASN A 77 -13.94 22.08 16.53
C ASN A 77 -13.55 21.49 15.16
N GLU A 78 -13.14 22.35 14.23
CA GLU A 78 -12.60 21.93 12.95
C GLU A 78 -11.11 21.56 13.12
N ILE A 79 -10.68 20.46 12.52
CA ILE A 79 -9.27 20.07 12.50
C ILE A 79 -8.76 20.21 11.08
N ARG A 80 -7.90 21.21 10.85
CA ARG A 80 -7.25 21.41 9.56
C ARG A 80 -5.95 20.64 9.53
N VAL A 81 -5.83 19.73 8.57
CA VAL A 81 -4.60 18.98 8.30
C VAL A 81 -3.97 19.52 7.04
N GLN A 82 -2.70 19.89 7.12
CA GLN A 82 -1.97 20.59 6.07
C GLN A 82 -0.72 19.83 5.67
N PHE A 83 -0.50 19.72 4.37
CA PHE A 83 0.77 19.27 3.83
C PHE A 83 1.80 20.41 3.82
N ASP A 84 2.90 20.25 4.56
CA ASP A 84 3.91 21.28 4.73
C ASP A 84 5.05 21.21 3.70
N GLY A 85 5.05 20.16 2.87
CA GLY A 85 6.09 19.92 1.87
C GLY A 85 7.23 19.04 2.41
N GLY A 86 8.40 19.17 1.78
CA GLY A 86 9.61 18.42 2.11
C GLY A 86 10.40 18.05 0.85
N GLU A 87 11.63 17.59 1.01
CA GLU A 87 12.49 17.14 -0.09
C GLU A 87 11.85 16.01 -0.92
N GLY A 88 11.05 15.16 -0.26
CA GLY A 88 10.41 14.01 -0.87
C GLY A 88 9.09 14.31 -1.58
N MET A 89 8.60 15.55 -1.60
CA MET A 89 7.23 15.82 -2.03
C MET A 89 6.93 15.42 -3.48
N THR A 90 7.94 15.43 -4.35
CA THR A 90 7.81 15.01 -5.75
C THR A 90 7.60 13.51 -5.91
N PHE A 91 7.91 12.72 -4.88
CA PHE A 91 7.75 11.27 -4.87
C PHE A 91 6.44 10.82 -4.22
N VAL A 92 5.70 11.71 -3.54
CA VAL A 92 4.43 11.35 -2.89
C VAL A 92 3.30 11.32 -3.92
N THR A 93 2.48 10.29 -3.93
CA THR A 93 1.30 10.14 -4.80
C THR A 93 0.05 10.72 -4.14
N ARG A 94 -0.17 10.42 -2.86
CA ARG A 94 -1.24 10.96 -2.01
C ARG A 94 -0.86 10.85 -0.54
N ILE A 95 -1.61 11.56 0.31
CA ILE A 95 -1.56 11.41 1.76
C ILE A 95 -2.99 11.12 2.23
N ASP A 96 -3.21 9.93 2.76
CA ASP A 96 -4.50 9.56 3.35
C ASP A 96 -4.48 9.94 4.82
N VAL A 97 -5.55 10.60 5.28
CA VAL A 97 -5.65 11.11 6.63
C VAL A 97 -6.91 10.54 7.26
N THR A 98 -6.73 9.83 8.37
CA THR A 98 -7.81 9.26 9.18
C THR A 98 -7.97 10.08 10.45
N MET A 99 -9.18 10.61 10.68
CA MET A 99 -9.60 11.17 11.96
C MET A 99 -10.33 10.09 12.76
N TYR A 100 -9.89 9.89 14.01
CA TYR A 100 -10.61 9.14 15.03
C TYR A 100 -11.19 10.13 16.03
N ALA A 101 -12.50 10.30 15.98
CA ALA A 101 -13.22 11.26 16.80
C ALA A 101 -13.63 10.65 18.14
N SER A 102 -13.63 11.44 19.22
CA SER A 102 -14.06 10.95 20.55
C SER A 102 -15.51 10.50 20.63
N ASP A 103 -16.35 10.90 19.66
CA ASP A 103 -17.76 10.50 19.55
C ASP A 103 -17.95 9.14 18.86
N GLY A 104 -16.85 8.49 18.47
CA GLY A 104 -16.84 7.18 17.83
C GLY A 104 -16.80 7.21 16.30
N ARG A 105 -16.85 8.40 15.67
CA ARG A 105 -16.68 8.49 14.21
C ARG A 105 -15.23 8.22 13.81
N ILE A 106 -15.09 7.53 12.69
CA ILE A 106 -13.83 7.42 11.96
C ILE A 106 -14.11 7.99 10.57
N GLU A 107 -13.36 9.00 10.19
CA GLU A 107 -13.50 9.67 8.90
C GLU A 107 -12.16 9.69 8.19
N GLU A 108 -12.18 9.48 6.88
CA GLU A 108 -10.98 9.49 6.05
C GLU A 108 -11.12 10.49 4.92
N GLN A 109 -10.04 11.22 4.66
CA GLN A 109 -9.92 12.12 3.52
C GLN A 109 -8.48 12.08 3.00
N SER A 110 -8.29 12.37 1.72
CA SER A 110 -6.98 12.32 1.09
C SER A 110 -6.54 13.69 0.56
N ILE A 111 -5.25 14.00 0.74
CA ILE A 111 -4.58 15.08 0.02
C ILE A 111 -3.95 14.47 -1.23
N GLU A 112 -4.63 14.59 -2.36
CA GLU A 112 -4.19 14.02 -3.63
C GLU A 112 -3.28 14.97 -4.43
N ARG A 113 -2.74 14.49 -5.55
CA ARG A 113 -2.03 15.34 -6.52
C ARG A 113 -2.96 16.38 -7.20
N PRO A 114 -2.40 17.49 -7.71
CA PRO A 114 -1.04 17.96 -7.47
C PRO A 114 -0.84 18.34 -6.01
N LEU A 115 0.30 17.90 -5.44
CA LEU A 115 0.69 18.23 -4.07
C LEU A 115 1.43 19.56 -4.09
N ALA A 116 0.99 20.47 -3.22
CA ALA A 116 1.63 21.76 -3.01
C ALA A 116 1.69 22.03 -1.51
N ARG A 117 2.76 22.69 -1.07
CA ARG A 117 2.86 23.16 0.31
C ARG A 117 1.66 24.05 0.64
N GLY A 118 1.04 23.81 1.79
CA GLY A 118 -0.17 24.51 2.23
C GLY A 118 -1.48 23.87 1.77
N LYS A 119 -1.45 22.85 0.89
CA LYS A 119 -2.67 22.10 0.54
C LYS A 119 -3.18 21.41 1.80
N SER A 120 -4.47 21.59 2.08
CA SER A 120 -5.07 21.14 3.34
C SER A 120 -6.44 20.52 3.11
N ILE A 121 -6.84 19.68 4.06
CA ILE A 121 -8.19 19.14 4.25
C ILE A 121 -8.66 19.52 5.65
N THR A 122 -9.97 19.49 5.86
CA THR A 122 -10.57 19.85 7.14
C THR A 122 -11.54 18.75 7.56
N PHE A 123 -11.43 18.33 8.81
CA PHE A 123 -12.39 17.43 9.44
C PHE A 123 -13.28 18.20 10.43
N THR A 124 -14.51 17.73 10.59
CA THR A 124 -15.37 18.15 11.70
C THR A 124 -15.05 17.28 12.90
N GLY A 125 -14.19 17.79 13.78
CA GLY A 125 -13.83 17.14 15.04
C GLY A 125 -14.91 17.24 16.11
N THR A 126 -14.55 16.90 17.33
CA THR A 126 -15.44 16.91 18.50
C THR A 126 -15.00 17.94 19.52
N ARG A 127 -15.80 18.14 20.57
CA ARG A 127 -15.36 18.92 21.75
C ARG A 127 -14.35 18.18 22.62
N GLY A 128 -14.20 16.87 22.41
CA GLY A 128 -13.28 16.01 23.14
C GLY A 128 -11.90 15.92 22.49
N VAL A 129 -11.26 14.76 22.68
CA VAL A 129 -9.94 14.45 22.13
C VAL A 129 -10.12 13.70 20.82
N ASP A 130 -9.59 14.25 19.73
CA ASP A 130 -9.60 13.55 18.43
C ASP A 130 -8.17 13.20 18.05
N ARG A 131 -7.97 12.06 17.41
CA ARG A 131 -6.66 11.64 16.88
C ARG A 131 -6.65 11.82 15.37
N ILE A 132 -5.56 12.38 14.85
CA ILE A 132 -5.28 12.48 13.41
C ILE A 132 -4.08 11.61 13.09
N LYS A 133 -4.26 10.69 12.13
CA LYS A 133 -3.21 9.86 11.55
C LYS A 133 -3.09 10.19 10.06
N ALA A 134 -1.91 10.54 9.59
CA ALA A 134 -1.62 10.77 8.18
C ALA A 134 -0.63 9.73 7.66
N THR A 135 -1.00 9.06 6.58
CA THR A 135 -0.23 8.03 5.90
C THR A 135 0.13 8.51 4.50
N ALA A 136 1.42 8.61 4.20
CA ALA A 136 1.92 9.02 2.91
C ALA A 136 2.24 7.82 2.04
N TYR A 137 1.84 7.90 0.77
CA TYR A 137 2.10 6.90 -0.26
C TYR A 137 3.14 7.44 -1.23
N TYR A 138 4.22 6.71 -1.43
CA TYR A 138 5.31 7.09 -2.32
C TYR A 138 5.22 6.34 -3.65
N MET A 139 5.65 6.98 -4.74
CA MET A 139 5.74 6.39 -6.08
C MET A 139 6.67 5.18 -6.14
N THR A 140 7.61 5.08 -5.20
CA THR A 140 8.56 3.99 -5.05
C THR A 140 7.99 2.81 -4.25
N GLY A 141 6.73 2.89 -3.80
CA GLY A 141 5.99 1.82 -3.15
C GLY A 141 5.95 1.90 -1.62
N GLU A 142 6.75 2.76 -0.99
CA GLU A 142 6.73 2.93 0.46
C GLU A 142 5.41 3.57 0.92
N VAL A 143 4.87 3.04 2.03
CA VAL A 143 3.69 3.57 2.73
C VAL A 143 4.11 3.87 4.15
N VAL A 144 4.04 5.15 4.56
CA VAL A 144 4.66 5.62 5.80
C VAL A 144 3.67 6.47 6.60
N VAL A 145 3.47 6.13 7.87
CA VAL A 145 2.76 7.02 8.80
C VAL A 145 3.67 8.21 9.12
N VAL A 146 3.31 9.39 8.61
CA VAL A 146 4.13 10.61 8.71
C VAL A 146 3.66 11.54 9.82
N TYR A 147 2.43 11.37 10.28
CA TYR A 147 1.86 12.12 11.39
C TYR A 147 0.89 11.25 12.17
N ASP A 148 0.97 11.27 13.49
CA ASP A 148 0.00 10.61 14.36
C ASP A 148 -0.03 11.32 15.72
N ARG A 149 -1.08 12.09 15.99
CA ARG A 149 -1.21 12.89 17.23
C ARG A 149 -2.65 13.07 17.65
N ILE A 150 -2.83 13.35 18.94
CA ILE A 150 -4.10 13.81 19.51
C ILE A 150 -4.20 15.33 19.46
N HIS A 151 -5.43 15.80 19.28
CA HIS A 151 -5.81 17.21 19.30
C HIS A 151 -6.93 17.42 20.31
N VAL A 152 -6.62 18.19 21.35
CA VAL A 152 -7.56 18.63 22.36
C VAL A 152 -8.02 20.04 22.04
N ARG A 153 -9.16 20.43 22.61
CA ARG A 153 -9.59 21.83 22.60
C ARG A 153 -8.71 22.60 23.59
N GLU A 154 -7.84 23.47 23.08
CA GLU A 154 -7.13 24.45 23.92
C GLU A 154 -8.06 25.63 24.21
N LEU A 155 -8.19 25.97 25.50
CA LEU A 155 -9.10 27.02 26.00
C LEU A 155 -8.36 28.34 26.21
#